data_AF-A0A1H6TI12-F1
#
_entry.id   AF-A0A1H6TI12-F1
#
_cell.length_a   1.000
_cell.length_b   1.000
_cell.length_c   1.000
_cell.angle_alpha   90.00
_cell.angle_beta   90.00
_cell.angle_gamma   90.00
#
_symmetry.space_group_name_H-M   'P 1'
#
loop_
_entity.id
_entity.type
_entity.pdbx_description
1 polymer ?
#
loop_
_entity_poly.entity_id
_entity_poly.type
_entity_poly.pdbx_seq_one_letter_code
_entity_poly.pdbx_strand_id
1 'polypeptide(L)'
;MRKIPTFIAVLSLALASLSAGAADDAFRAALARELDNRALATQVVGALAEHHQGTPQGRFWAAYAALEQHNAPRYQPVAARHGLVGGGWWIALKARGSILFARLFPGRFLTMLAGDTQKYLAAMRAVVPPASAEDAAFLRYMIEQERVQAGALAHAAAQRFEVAAGELEGFVGGAKESGRQ
;
A
#
# COMPACT_ATOMS: atom_id res chain seq x y z
N MET A 1 43.25 -1.07 -40.04
CA MET A 1 41.86 -1.23 -39.57
C MET A 1 41.86 -1.98 -38.25
N ARG A 2 41.61 -1.29 -37.13
CA ARG A 2 41.73 -1.86 -35.77
C ARG A 2 40.33 -2.31 -35.33
N LYS A 3 40.12 -3.62 -35.19
CA LYS A 3 38.89 -4.22 -34.65
C LYS A 3 38.89 -4.02 -33.13
N ILE A 4 37.97 -3.21 -32.61
CA ILE A 4 37.72 -3.10 -31.17
C ILE A 4 36.91 -4.35 -30.77
N PRO A 5 37.40 -5.21 -29.87
CA PRO A 5 36.75 -6.48 -29.60
C PRO A 5 35.56 -6.31 -28.64
N THR A 6 34.54 -7.10 -28.94
CA THR A 6 33.23 -7.42 -28.33
C THR A 6 33.16 -7.56 -26.79
N PHE A 7 34.22 -7.26 -26.03
CA PHE A 7 34.31 -7.47 -24.58
C PHE A 7 33.57 -6.45 -23.71
N ILE A 8 33.30 -5.24 -24.21
CA ILE A 8 32.58 -4.20 -23.42
C ILE A 8 31.07 -4.49 -23.36
N ALA A 9 30.48 -5.09 -24.40
CA ALA A 9 29.04 -5.35 -24.46
C ALA A 9 28.57 -6.41 -23.45
N VAL A 10 29.40 -7.43 -23.16
CA VAL A 10 29.06 -8.52 -22.22
C VAL A 10 29.10 -8.04 -20.77
N LEU A 11 30.03 -7.15 -20.42
CA LEU A 11 30.14 -6.59 -19.06
C LEU A 11 28.97 -5.65 -18.72
N SER A 12 28.50 -4.86 -19.70
CA SER A 12 27.32 -4.00 -19.55
C SER A 12 26.02 -4.81 -19.39
N LEU A 13 25.89 -5.95 -20.06
CA LEU A 13 24.71 -6.83 -19.95
C LEU A 13 24.63 -7.52 -18.58
N ALA A 14 25.78 -7.93 -18.03
CA ALA A 14 25.86 -8.56 -16.72
C ALA A 14 25.50 -7.56 -15.59
N LEU A 15 25.99 -6.33 -15.67
CA LEU A 15 25.64 -5.28 -14.70
C LEU A 15 24.15 -4.93 -14.72
N ALA A 16 23.56 -4.81 -15.92
CA ALA A 16 22.13 -4.54 -16.09
C ALA A 16 21.25 -5.68 -15.54
N SER A 17 21.71 -6.92 -15.66
CA SER A 17 20.99 -8.10 -15.14
C SER A 17 21.02 -8.18 -13.61
N LEU A 18 22.15 -7.83 -12.97
CA LEU A 18 22.22 -7.74 -11.51
C LEU A 18 21.35 -6.59 -10.97
N SER A 19 21.33 -5.43 -11.64
CA SER A 19 20.50 -4.31 -11.21
C SER A 19 19.01 -4.58 -11.40
N ALA A 20 18.63 -5.31 -12.45
CA ALA A 20 17.25 -5.71 -12.70
C ALA A 20 16.76 -6.71 -11.63
N GLY A 21 17.57 -7.73 -11.32
CA GLY A 21 17.24 -8.68 -10.25
C GLY A 21 17.05 -8.01 -8.89
N ALA A 22 17.92 -7.05 -8.54
CA ALA A 22 17.79 -6.29 -7.30
C ALA A 22 16.53 -5.40 -7.26
N ALA A 23 16.12 -4.81 -8.39
CA ALA A 23 14.89 -4.03 -8.49
C ALA A 23 13.63 -4.91 -8.38
N ASP A 24 13.64 -6.08 -9.02
CA ASP A 24 12.54 -7.04 -8.94
C ASP A 24 12.39 -7.61 -7.51
N ASP A 25 13.51 -7.90 -6.82
CA ASP A 25 13.50 -8.31 -5.41
C ASP A 25 12.97 -7.21 -4.49
N ALA A 26 13.37 -5.95 -4.72
CA ALA A 26 12.88 -4.81 -3.95
C ALA A 26 11.37 -4.59 -4.14
N PHE A 27 10.89 -4.71 -5.38
CA PHE A 27 9.46 -4.66 -5.69
C PHE A 27 8.70 -5.80 -4.99
N ARG A 28 9.20 -7.04 -5.08
CA ARG A 28 8.58 -8.21 -4.47
C ARG A 28 8.50 -8.08 -2.94
N ALA A 29 9.54 -7.54 -2.31
CA ALA A 29 9.54 -7.25 -0.87
C ALA A 29 8.53 -6.16 -0.49
N ALA A 30 8.43 -5.09 -1.28
CA ALA A 30 7.42 -4.05 -1.09
C ALA A 30 5.99 -4.61 -1.24
N LEU A 31 5.76 -5.45 -2.25
CA LEU A 31 4.49 -6.12 -2.49
C LEU A 31 4.10 -7.07 -1.34
N ALA A 32 5.04 -7.88 -0.86
CA ALA A 32 4.79 -8.78 0.27
C ALA A 32 4.35 -8.01 1.53
N ARG A 33 5.08 -6.94 1.85
CA ARG A 33 4.74 -6.06 2.98
C ARG A 33 3.37 -5.41 2.80
N GLU A 34 3.05 -4.98 1.59
CA GLU A 34 1.73 -4.42 1.29
C GLU A 34 0.61 -5.44 1.48
N LEU A 35 0.79 -6.68 1.03
CA LEU A 35 -0.22 -7.72 1.23
C LEU A 35 -0.48 -7.97 2.73
N ASP A 36 0.57 -7.96 3.57
CA ASP A 36 0.43 -8.07 5.03
C ASP A 36 -0.24 -6.84 5.67
N ASN A 37 0.17 -5.64 5.27
CA ASN A 37 -0.44 -4.38 5.72
C ASN A 37 -1.93 -4.36 5.42
N ARG A 38 -2.31 -4.75 4.21
CA ARG A 38 -3.71 -4.72 3.74
C ARG A 38 -4.55 -5.83 4.37
N ALA A 39 -3.96 -7.00 4.62
CA ALA A 39 -4.60 -8.07 5.39
C ALA A 39 -4.86 -7.66 6.86
N LEU A 40 -3.93 -6.89 7.46
CA LEU A 40 -4.12 -6.28 8.77
C LEU A 40 -5.19 -5.19 8.71
N ALA A 41 -5.08 -4.25 7.77
CA ALA A 41 -5.98 -3.11 7.63
C ALA A 41 -7.43 -3.57 7.48
N THR A 42 -7.70 -4.52 6.59
CA THR A 42 -9.05 -5.07 6.36
C THR A 42 -9.74 -5.52 7.65
N GLN A 43 -9.01 -6.14 8.58
CA GLN A 43 -9.55 -6.56 9.87
C GLN A 43 -9.74 -5.37 10.83
N VAL A 44 -8.75 -4.48 10.90
CA VAL A 44 -8.75 -3.36 11.85
C VAL A 44 -9.80 -2.32 11.47
N VAL A 45 -9.81 -1.85 10.23
CA VAL A 45 -10.67 -0.72 9.82
C VAL A 45 -12.15 -1.10 9.82
N GLY A 46 -12.50 -2.35 9.51
CA GLY A 46 -13.87 -2.85 9.65
C GLY A 46 -14.35 -2.80 11.10
N ALA A 47 -13.55 -3.34 12.03
CA ALA A 47 -13.88 -3.32 13.46
C ALA A 47 -13.94 -1.90 14.04
N LEU A 48 -13.12 -0.96 13.53
CA LEU A 48 -13.16 0.44 13.94
C LEU A 48 -14.33 1.21 13.35
N ALA A 49 -14.76 0.87 12.14
CA ALA A 49 -15.97 1.43 11.52
C ALA A 49 -17.22 1.03 12.31
N GLU A 50 -17.34 -0.25 12.67
CA GLU A 50 -18.43 -0.75 13.53
C GLU A 50 -18.41 -0.08 14.91
N HIS A 51 -17.24 0.02 15.54
CA HIS A 51 -17.12 0.61 16.88
C HIS A 51 -17.53 2.09 16.93
N HIS A 52 -17.29 2.84 15.85
CA HIS A 52 -17.59 4.27 15.76
C HIS A 52 -18.82 4.57 14.90
N GLN A 53 -19.71 3.58 14.70
CA GLN A 53 -20.87 3.72 13.82
C GLN A 53 -21.72 4.94 14.18
N GLY A 54 -22.14 5.69 13.16
CA GLY A 54 -22.93 6.91 13.33
C GLY A 54 -22.13 8.17 13.69
N THR A 55 -20.81 8.09 13.77
CA THR A 55 -19.93 9.25 14.00
C THR A 55 -19.10 9.61 12.75
N PRO A 56 -18.56 10.85 12.66
CA PRO A 56 -17.62 11.22 11.61
C PRO A 56 -16.40 10.29 11.53
N GLN A 57 -15.89 9.86 12.68
CA GLN A 57 -14.78 8.91 12.75
C GLN A 57 -15.16 7.53 12.19
N GLY A 58 -16.39 7.07 12.45
CA GLY A 58 -16.93 5.85 11.86
C GLY A 58 -17.04 5.95 10.34
N ARG A 59 -17.47 7.10 9.81
CA ARG A 59 -17.49 7.36 8.36
C ARG A 59 -16.10 7.24 7.74
N PHE A 60 -15.09 7.85 8.37
CA PHE A 60 -13.69 7.71 7.94
C PHE A 60 -13.23 6.24 7.89
N TRP A 61 -13.46 5.47 8.96
CA TRP A 61 -13.07 4.06 8.97
C TRP A 61 -13.83 3.21 7.96
N ALA A 62 -15.12 3.51 7.72
CA ALA A 62 -15.90 2.86 6.68
C ALA A 62 -15.37 3.17 5.26
N ALA A 63 -14.99 4.43 5.00
CA ALA A 63 -14.34 4.82 3.75
C ALA A 63 -12.99 4.09 3.57
N TYR A 64 -12.22 3.92 4.64
CA TYR A 64 -10.99 3.13 4.62
C TYR A 64 -11.28 1.66 4.31
N ALA A 65 -12.30 1.07 4.95
CA ALA A 65 -12.72 -0.30 4.66
C ALA A 65 -13.11 -0.48 3.18
N ALA A 66 -13.83 0.49 2.61
CA ALA A 66 -14.20 0.48 1.19
C ALA A 66 -12.98 0.58 0.27
N LEU A 67 -11.96 1.37 0.64
CA LEU A 67 -10.68 1.41 -0.08
C LEU A 67 -10.01 0.04 -0.09
N GLU A 68 -9.95 -0.65 1.04
CA GLU A 68 -9.33 -1.98 1.09
C GLU A 68 -10.06 -3.01 0.23
N GLN A 69 -11.39 -2.98 0.24
CA GLN A 69 -12.22 -3.81 -0.63
C GLN A 69 -11.99 -3.47 -2.12
N HIS A 70 -11.88 -2.19 -2.45
CA HIS A 70 -11.59 -1.72 -3.81
C HIS A 70 -10.23 -2.21 -4.33
N ASN A 71 -9.22 -2.22 -3.47
CA ASN A 71 -7.85 -2.57 -3.83
C ASN A 71 -7.63 -4.10 -3.86
N ALA A 72 -8.43 -4.89 -3.13
CA ALA A 72 -8.28 -6.35 -3.05
C ALA A 72 -8.20 -7.05 -4.43
N PRO A 73 -9.14 -6.86 -5.38
CA PRO A 73 -9.09 -7.53 -6.68
C PRO A 73 -7.92 -7.07 -7.56
N ARG A 74 -7.33 -5.89 -7.30
CA ARG A 74 -6.18 -5.37 -8.06
C ARG A 74 -4.86 -6.01 -7.63
N TYR A 75 -4.73 -6.31 -6.34
CA TYR A 75 -3.52 -6.94 -5.79
C TYR A 75 -3.47 -8.44 -6.05
N GLN A 76 -4.61 -9.13 -6.07
CA GLN A 76 -4.68 -10.59 -6.27
C GLN A 76 -3.89 -11.12 -7.47
N PRO A 77 -4.09 -10.62 -8.71
CA PRO A 77 -3.36 -11.14 -9.87
C PRO A 77 -1.85 -10.88 -9.77
N VAL A 78 -1.44 -9.73 -9.25
CA VAL A 78 -0.01 -9.39 -9.09
C VAL A 78 0.63 -10.27 -8.02
N ALA A 79 -0.04 -10.46 -6.88
CA ALA A 79 0.41 -11.36 -5.83
C ALA A 79 0.59 -12.80 -6.35
N ALA A 80 -0.36 -13.29 -7.16
CA ALA A 80 -0.30 -14.63 -7.75
C ALA A 80 0.90 -14.79 -8.70
N ARG A 81 1.19 -13.79 -9.56
CA ARG A 81 2.38 -13.81 -10.44
C ARG A 81 3.70 -13.91 -9.69
N HIS A 82 3.77 -13.31 -8.50
CA HIS A 82 4.97 -13.29 -7.65
C HIS A 82 5.00 -14.41 -6.59
N GLY A 83 3.98 -15.29 -6.58
CA GLY A 83 3.85 -16.39 -5.62
C GLY A 83 3.72 -15.89 -4.17
N LEU A 84 3.11 -14.73 -3.96
CA LEU A 84 2.96 -14.09 -2.66
C LEU A 84 1.55 -14.25 -2.11
N VAL A 85 1.46 -14.39 -0.80
CA VAL A 85 0.20 -14.40 -0.04
C VAL A 85 0.42 -13.51 1.18
N GLY A 86 -0.48 -12.55 1.41
CA GLY A 86 -0.47 -11.74 2.62
C GLY A 86 -1.30 -12.35 3.74
N GLY A 87 -0.98 -11.99 4.97
CA GLY A 87 -1.74 -12.37 6.14
C GLY A 87 -1.14 -13.54 6.92
N GLY A 88 -2.02 -14.34 7.53
CA GLY A 88 -1.63 -15.45 8.40
C GLY A 88 -1.97 -15.19 9.87
N TRP A 89 -1.71 -16.21 10.71
CA TRP A 89 -2.14 -16.20 12.11
C TRP A 89 -1.54 -15.04 12.93
N TRP A 90 -0.29 -14.66 12.64
CA TRP A 90 0.39 -13.55 13.31
C TRP A 90 -0.28 -12.20 12.97
N ILE A 91 -0.72 -12.02 11.72
CA ILE A 91 -1.44 -10.81 11.31
C ILE A 91 -2.80 -10.71 12.01
N ALA A 92 -3.51 -11.82 12.18
CA ALA A 92 -4.76 -11.84 12.96
C ALA A 92 -4.53 -11.50 14.45
N LEU A 93 -3.45 -11.99 15.05
CA LEU A 93 -3.08 -11.61 16.42
C LEU A 93 -2.74 -10.12 16.52
N LYS A 94 -1.95 -9.60 15.57
CA LYS A 94 -1.62 -8.18 15.47
C LYS A 94 -2.88 -7.32 15.31
N ALA A 95 -3.84 -7.75 14.50
CA ALA A 95 -5.12 -7.05 14.32
C ALA A 95 -5.88 -6.89 15.63
N ARG A 96 -6.00 -7.97 16.42
CA ARG A 96 -6.65 -7.92 17.75
C ARG A 96 -5.96 -6.92 18.68
N GLY A 97 -4.62 -6.93 18.72
CA GLY A 97 -3.83 -5.99 19.49
C GLY A 97 -4.04 -4.54 19.04
N SER A 98 -4.01 -4.29 17.72
CA SER A 98 -4.25 -2.96 17.15
C SER A 98 -5.65 -2.44 17.45
N ILE A 99 -6.69 -3.28 17.36
CA ILE A 99 -8.07 -2.90 17.69
C ILE A 99 -8.19 -2.54 19.16
N LEU A 100 -7.62 -3.36 20.07
CA LEU A 100 -7.64 -3.07 21.49
C LEU A 100 -6.94 -1.75 21.80
N PHE A 101 -5.75 -1.53 21.23
CA PHE A 101 -4.99 -0.30 21.42
C PHE A 101 -5.74 0.93 20.87
N ALA A 102 -6.34 0.82 19.69
CA ALA A 102 -7.13 1.89 19.08
C ALA A 102 -8.35 2.27 19.93
N ARG A 103 -8.98 1.31 20.62
CA ARG A 103 -10.09 1.58 21.55
C ARG A 103 -9.64 2.28 22.82
N LEU A 104 -8.49 1.89 23.37
CA LEU A 104 -7.96 2.48 24.61
C LEU A 104 -7.30 3.86 24.38
N PHE A 105 -6.70 4.07 23.22
CA PHE A 105 -5.91 5.26 22.92
C PHE A 105 -6.16 5.79 21.49
N PRO A 106 -7.40 6.16 21.13
CA PRO A 106 -7.79 6.47 19.76
C PRO A 106 -6.96 7.59 19.11
N GLY A 107 -6.70 8.67 19.84
CA GLY A 107 -5.88 9.79 19.34
C GLY A 107 -4.41 9.38 19.10
N ARG A 108 -3.81 8.63 20.04
CA ARG A 108 -2.42 8.14 19.87
C ARG A 108 -2.31 7.15 18.72
N PHE A 109 -3.30 6.27 18.57
CA PHE A 109 -3.36 5.31 17.48
C PHE A 109 -3.39 6.00 16.12
N LEU A 110 -4.24 7.02 15.94
CA LEU A 110 -4.30 7.79 14.69
C LEU A 110 -3.00 8.52 14.39
N THR A 111 -2.40 9.20 15.36
CA THR A 111 -1.11 9.90 15.17
C THR A 111 0.01 8.93 14.81
N MET A 112 0.07 7.77 15.48
CA MET A 112 1.05 6.73 15.18
C MET A 112 0.84 6.18 13.76
N LEU A 113 -0.40 5.83 13.41
CA LEU A 113 -0.73 5.28 12.10
C LEU A 113 -0.42 6.29 10.99
N ALA A 114 -0.74 7.57 11.17
CA ALA A 114 -0.38 8.63 10.22
C ALA A 114 1.14 8.75 10.03
N GLY A 115 1.90 8.78 11.13
CA GLY A 115 3.36 8.88 11.08
C GLY A 115 4.02 7.67 10.41
N ASP A 116 3.56 6.47 10.72
CA ASP A 116 4.12 5.24 10.17
C ASP A 116 3.77 5.06 8.69
N THR A 117 2.54 5.40 8.29
CA THR A 117 2.10 5.40 6.88
C THR A 117 2.92 6.42 6.07
N GLN A 118 3.16 7.63 6.61
CA GLN A 118 3.97 8.64 5.93
C GLN A 118 5.44 8.19 5.76
N LYS A 119 6.04 7.58 6.77
CA LYS A 119 7.39 6.99 6.66
C LYS A 119 7.42 5.87 5.63
N TYR A 120 6.38 5.04 5.61
CA TYR A 120 6.31 3.92 4.70
C TYR A 120 6.13 4.37 3.25
N LEU A 121 5.30 5.38 2.99
CA LEU A 121 5.20 6.03 1.68
C LEU A 121 6.56 6.53 1.18
N ALA A 122 7.35 7.16 2.06
CA ALA A 122 8.69 7.63 1.70
C ALA A 122 9.61 6.46 1.32
N ALA A 123 9.57 5.36 2.09
CA ALA A 123 10.30 4.14 1.76
C ALA A 123 9.83 3.51 0.44
N MET A 124 8.52 3.46 0.18
CA MET A 124 7.96 2.90 -1.04
C MET A 124 8.34 3.70 -2.28
N ARG A 125 8.39 5.03 -2.19
CA ARG A 125 8.88 5.91 -3.27
C ARG A 125 10.36 5.72 -3.61
N ALA A 126 11.14 5.18 -2.68
CA ALA A 126 12.55 4.87 -2.91
C ALA A 126 12.76 3.49 -3.56
N VAL A 127 11.70 2.69 -3.73
CA VAL A 127 11.79 1.39 -4.43
C VAL A 127 12.10 1.66 -5.89
N VAL A 128 13.19 1.07 -6.37
CA VAL A 128 13.58 1.14 -7.78
C VAL A 128 12.51 0.40 -8.60
N PRO A 129 11.98 1.01 -9.68
CA PRO A 129 11.00 0.34 -10.53
C PRO A 129 11.54 -0.99 -11.07
N PRO A 130 10.75 -2.07 -11.01
CA PRO A 130 11.14 -3.37 -11.57
C PRO A 130 11.25 -3.30 -13.10
N ALA A 131 11.90 -4.30 -13.70
CA ALA A 131 12.10 -4.34 -15.15
C ALA A 131 10.78 -4.52 -15.93
N SER A 132 9.83 -5.25 -15.33
CA SER A 132 8.48 -5.46 -15.89
C SER A 132 7.69 -4.15 -15.92
N ALA A 133 7.24 -3.74 -17.10
CA ALA A 133 6.41 -2.54 -17.27
C ALA A 133 5.09 -2.62 -16.48
N GLU A 134 4.51 -3.82 -16.37
CA GLU A 134 3.29 -4.07 -15.59
C GLU A 134 3.54 -3.89 -14.10
N ASP A 135 4.61 -4.46 -13.57
CA ASP A 135 4.94 -4.36 -12.15
C ASP A 135 5.40 -2.94 -11.80
N ALA A 136 6.09 -2.25 -12.71
CA ALA A 136 6.41 -0.84 -12.56
C ALA A 136 5.15 0.04 -12.54
N ALA A 137 4.14 -0.28 -13.36
CA ALA A 137 2.83 0.37 -13.30
C ALA A 137 2.12 0.08 -11.98
N PHE A 138 2.20 -1.16 -11.49
CA PHE A 138 1.61 -1.54 -10.22
C PHE A 138 2.29 -0.87 -9.03
N LEU A 139 3.62 -0.74 -9.04
CA LEU A 139 4.36 0.02 -8.03
C LEU A 139 3.89 1.48 -7.97
N ARG A 140 3.67 2.13 -9.12
CA ARG A 140 3.10 3.49 -9.16
C ARG A 140 1.70 3.54 -8.55
N TYR A 141 0.87 2.53 -8.83
CA TYR A 141 -0.45 2.41 -8.23
C TYR A 141 -0.38 2.24 -6.70
N MET A 142 0.50 1.36 -6.18
CA MET A 142 0.75 1.20 -4.74
C MET A 142 1.15 2.53 -4.09
N ILE A 143 2.10 3.25 -4.70
CA ILE A 143 2.57 4.56 -4.20
C ILE A 143 1.44 5.59 -4.17
N GLU A 144 0.61 5.63 -5.21
CA GLU A 144 -0.49 6.59 -5.27
C GLU A 144 -1.58 6.28 -4.24
N GLN A 145 -1.91 5.00 -4.07
CA GLN A 145 -2.83 4.55 -3.04
C GLN A 145 -2.31 4.87 -1.63
N GLU A 146 -1.04 4.58 -1.36
CA GLU A 146 -0.39 4.85 -0.07
C GLU A 146 -0.34 6.36 0.21
N ARG A 147 -0.17 7.19 -0.84
CA ARG A 147 -0.24 8.65 -0.74
C ARG A 147 -1.60 9.12 -0.25
N VAL A 148 -2.69 8.58 -0.81
CA VAL A 148 -4.05 8.91 -0.38
C VAL A 148 -4.29 8.45 1.05
N GLN A 149 -3.87 7.24 1.43
CA GLN A 149 -4.00 6.76 2.80
C GLN A 149 -3.22 7.62 3.80
N ALA A 150 -1.99 8.01 3.48
CA ALA A 150 -1.18 8.87 4.33
C ALA A 150 -1.82 10.25 4.52
N GLY A 151 -2.38 10.84 3.45
CA GLY A 151 -3.15 12.09 3.52
C GLY A 151 -4.36 11.96 4.43
N ALA A 152 -5.20 10.94 4.19
CA ALA A 152 -6.42 10.73 4.95
C ALA A 152 -6.12 10.48 6.44
N LEU A 153 -5.09 9.71 6.75
CA LEU A 153 -4.67 9.46 8.13
C LEU A 153 -4.11 10.71 8.80
N ALA A 154 -3.39 11.58 8.08
CA ALA A 154 -2.96 12.86 8.62
C ALA A 154 -4.17 13.78 8.92
N HIS A 155 -5.18 13.80 8.05
CA HIS A 155 -6.44 14.50 8.31
C HIS A 155 -7.18 13.92 9.52
N ALA A 156 -7.29 12.60 9.62
CA ALA A 156 -7.94 11.92 10.73
C ALA A 156 -7.20 12.13 12.07
N ALA A 157 -5.87 12.13 12.08
CA ALA A 157 -5.07 12.47 13.26
C ALA A 157 -5.35 13.91 13.74
N ALA A 158 -5.60 14.84 12.81
CA ALA A 158 -6.06 16.19 13.10
C ALA A 158 -7.59 16.30 13.36
N GLN A 159 -8.28 15.18 13.58
CA GLN A 159 -9.74 15.09 13.83
C GLN A 159 -10.62 15.60 12.66
N ARG A 160 -10.06 15.75 11.46
CA ARG A 160 -10.77 16.18 10.24
C ARG A 160 -11.33 14.97 9.48
N PHE A 161 -12.17 14.17 10.16
CA PHE A 161 -12.63 12.87 9.65
C PHE A 161 -13.43 12.96 8.36
N GLU A 162 -14.23 14.01 8.17
CA GLU A 162 -15.01 14.19 6.93
C GLU A 162 -14.11 14.43 5.71
N VAL A 163 -13.05 15.21 5.89
CA VAL A 163 -12.03 15.43 4.84
C VAL A 163 -11.28 14.14 4.56
N ALA A 164 -10.85 13.44 5.61
CA ALA A 164 -10.16 12.16 5.49
C ALA A 164 -11.01 11.10 4.74
N ALA A 165 -12.30 11.01 5.07
CA ALA A 165 -13.23 10.12 4.37
C ALA A 165 -13.35 10.50 2.88
N GLY A 166 -13.53 11.79 2.59
CA GLY A 166 -13.65 12.30 1.22
C GLY A 166 -12.42 12.02 0.35
N GLU A 167 -11.21 12.08 0.90
CA GLU A 167 -9.98 11.71 0.16
C GLU A 167 -9.98 10.24 -0.27
N LEU A 168 -10.34 9.32 0.64
CA LEU A 168 -10.39 7.89 0.36
C LEU A 168 -11.51 7.56 -0.64
N GLU A 169 -12.69 8.14 -0.44
CA GLU A 169 -13.84 7.98 -1.35
C GLU A 169 -13.54 8.54 -2.75
N GLY A 170 -12.84 9.68 -2.83
CA GLY A 170 -12.44 10.29 -4.09
C GLY A 170 -11.53 9.38 -4.91
N PHE A 171 -10.58 8.69 -4.27
CA PHE A 171 -9.73 7.70 -4.93
C PHE A 171 -10.55 6.50 -5.43
N VAL A 172 -11.43 5.95 -4.60
CA VAL A 172 -12.31 4.83 -4.98
C VAL A 172 -13.28 5.23 -6.12
N GLY A 173 -13.76 6.47 -6.10
CA GLY A 173 -14.66 7.05 -7.10
C GLY A 173 -13.99 7.31 -8.45
N GLY A 174 -12.84 7.98 -8.47
CA GLY A 174 -12.08 8.27 -9.69
C GLY A 174 -11.57 7.01 -10.41
N ALA A 175 -11.29 5.94 -9.66
CA ALA A 175 -10.93 4.65 -10.24
C ALA A 175 -12.08 3.92 -10.97
N LYS A 176 -13.35 4.29 -10.71
CA LYS A 176 -14.51 3.73 -11.43
C LYS A 176 -14.70 4.36 -12.82
N GLU A 177 -14.22 5.57 -13.03
CA GLU A 177 -14.34 6.28 -14.32
C GLU A 177 -13.27 5.85 -15.33
N SER A 178 -12.06 5.49 -14.87
CA SER A 178 -10.98 5.02 -15.75
C SER A 178 -11.11 3.57 -16.23
N GLY A 179 -12.08 2.80 -15.71
CA GLY A 179 -12.36 1.43 -16.15
C GLY A 179 -13.45 1.32 -17.22
N ARG A 180 -13.90 2.45 -17.80
CA ARG A 180 -14.84 2.53 -18.93
C ARG A 180 -14.18 3.13 -20.18
N GLN A 181 -12.93 2.79 -20.45
CA GLN A 181 -12.26 3.08 -21.72
C GLN A 181 -11.68 1.80 -22.30
#